data_AF-A0A6U6GCD3-F1
#
_entry.id   AF-A0A6U6GCD3-F1
#
_cell.length_a   1.000
_cell.length_b   1.000
_cell.length_c   1.000
_cell.angle_alpha   90.00
_cell.angle_beta   90.00
_cell.angle_gamma   90.00
#
_symmetry.space_group_name_H-M   'P 1'
#
loop_
_entity.id
_entity.type
_entity.pdbx_description
1 polymer ?
#
loop_
_entity_poly.entity_id
_entity_poly.type
_entity_poly.pdbx_seq_one_letter_code
_entity_poly.pdbx_strand_id
1 'polypeptide(L)'
;QAYVTLGSAYVFDAVGGGDPSLGSPPTTTMKAVANCHGLPHRMFRRRLQSIEEIRDALISCHRSLRDMNPDSAVTFTVSPVRHWKDGPANNSRSKAHLVAAAHDAVEAINSGCGVDYDDYDGGSKVEIRRSSSSSSDSSPAQAVQTKYLPAEYFPSYEILLDELRDYRFFDDDMLHPSRVAVEYIWERLLDAHFDRRGSMSSSSSSSSSKVGGGGGSVDEIMERVRAVERALAHRPFDPEGEAHRTFLHRQLEEMDRLESDAPTTICYRREREEVKGRLLLGPR
;
A
#
# COMPACT_ATOMS: atom_id res chain seq x y z
N GLN A 1 -10.60 -2.09 3.81
CA GLN A 1 -9.48 -2.53 2.97
C GLN A 1 -8.19 -1.88 3.46
N ALA A 2 -7.08 -2.61 3.50
CA ALA A 2 -5.74 -2.08 3.72
C ALA A 2 -4.87 -2.39 2.50
N TYR A 3 -4.14 -1.39 2.00
CA TYR A 3 -3.23 -1.55 0.87
C TYR A 3 -1.78 -1.39 1.34
N VAL A 4 -0.94 -2.38 1.06
CA VAL A 4 0.49 -2.39 1.42
C VAL A 4 1.31 -2.33 0.14
N THR A 5 1.90 -1.16 -0.11
CA THR A 5 2.70 -0.91 -1.31
C THR A 5 4.18 -1.14 -1.05
N LEU A 6 4.80 -2.03 -1.83
CA LEU A 6 6.19 -2.44 -1.70
C LEU A 6 7.09 -1.63 -2.63
N GLY A 7 8.06 -0.91 -2.06
CA GLY A 7 8.99 -0.06 -2.81
C GLY A 7 10.23 -0.80 -3.31
N SER A 8 11.02 -1.32 -2.36
CA SER A 8 12.33 -1.94 -2.61
C SER A 8 12.58 -3.12 -1.66
N ALA A 9 13.19 -4.19 -2.19
CA ALA A 9 13.72 -5.32 -1.43
C ALA A 9 15.13 -5.06 -0.86
N TYR A 10 15.69 -3.87 -1.05
CA TYR A 10 16.96 -3.49 -0.43
C TYR A 10 16.76 -2.91 0.96
N VAL A 11 17.47 -3.46 1.94
CA VAL A 11 17.57 -2.95 3.30
C VAL A 11 18.99 -2.48 3.58
N PHE A 12 19.14 -1.75 4.68
CA PHE A 12 20.42 -1.31 5.19
C PHE A 12 20.68 -1.98 6.53
N ASP A 13 21.82 -2.64 6.65
CA ASP A 13 22.32 -3.17 7.91
C ASP A 13 23.28 -2.14 8.52
N ALA A 14 23.19 -1.89 9.83
CA ALA A 14 24.16 -1.04 10.51
C ALA A 14 25.53 -1.75 10.52
N VAL A 15 26.57 -1.05 10.10
CA VAL A 15 27.96 -1.50 10.21
C VAL A 15 28.45 -1.01 11.57
N GLY A 16 28.39 -1.89 12.57
CA GLY A 16 28.89 -1.60 13.92
C GLY A 16 30.37 -1.24 13.87
N GLY A 17 30.71 -0.07 14.42
CA GLY A 17 32.07 0.22 14.85
C GLY A 17 32.40 -0.67 16.04
N GLY A 18 32.91 -1.87 15.78
CA GLY A 18 33.53 -2.67 16.83
C GLY A 18 34.72 -1.88 17.37
N ASP A 19 34.77 -1.69 18.69
CA ASP A 19 35.95 -1.17 19.36
C ASP A 19 37.13 -2.12 19.05
N PRO A 20 38.17 -1.69 18.32
CA PRO A 20 39.30 -2.54 17.99
C PRO A 20 40.09 -2.98 19.24
N SER A 21 39.84 -2.38 20.42
CA SER A 21 40.52 -2.73 21.67
C SER A 21 39.91 -3.93 22.42
N LEU A 22 38.69 -4.37 22.07
CA LEU A 22 37.95 -5.37 22.85
C LEU A 22 37.96 -6.80 22.29
N GLY A 23 38.68 -7.07 21.20
CA GLY A 23 38.99 -8.41 20.70
C GLY A 23 37.79 -9.34 20.43
N SER A 24 36.57 -8.82 20.52
CA SER A 24 35.35 -9.60 20.39
C SER A 24 34.93 -9.58 18.93
N PRO A 25 34.72 -10.73 18.26
CA PRO A 25 34.13 -10.74 16.94
C PRO A 25 32.78 -10.02 17.01
N PRO A 26 32.40 -9.21 15.99
CA PRO A 26 31.11 -8.55 16.00
C PRO A 26 30.03 -9.63 16.10
N THR A 27 29.39 -9.74 17.25
CA THR A 27 28.37 -10.76 17.53
C THR A 27 27.11 -10.45 16.72
N THR A 28 27.13 -10.91 15.47
CA THR A 28 26.10 -11.72 14.82
C THR A 28 24.64 -11.43 15.19
N THR A 29 24.13 -10.28 14.75
CA THR A 29 22.81 -10.19 14.09
C THR A 29 22.77 -8.85 13.37
N MET A 30 23.07 -8.87 12.07
CA MET A 30 22.91 -7.70 11.21
C MET A 30 21.41 -7.43 11.05
N LYS A 31 20.84 -6.69 12.00
CA LYS A 31 19.45 -6.27 11.96
C LYS A 31 19.29 -5.16 10.93
N ALA A 32 18.28 -5.29 10.07
CA ALA A 32 17.91 -4.23 9.15
C ALA A 32 17.51 -2.97 9.95
N VAL A 33 18.03 -1.82 9.54
CA VAL A 33 17.80 -0.52 10.18
C VAL A 33 17.32 0.50 9.14
N ALA A 34 16.52 1.44 9.60
CA ALA A 34 16.18 2.63 8.85
C ALA A 34 17.07 3.79 9.30
N ASN A 35 17.62 4.56 8.35
CA ASN A 35 18.45 5.72 8.65
C ASN A 35 17.61 6.96 8.98
N CYS A 36 16.71 6.86 9.98
CA CYS A 36 15.79 7.94 10.35
C CYS A 36 16.49 9.18 10.92
N HIS A 37 17.73 9.04 11.37
CA HIS A 37 18.53 10.12 11.98
C HIS A 37 19.52 10.78 11.03
N GLY A 38 19.48 10.44 9.73
CA GLY A 38 20.34 11.05 8.71
C GLY A 38 21.84 10.79 8.93
N LEU A 39 22.20 9.64 9.50
CA LEU A 39 23.59 9.25 9.72
C LEU A 39 24.32 9.02 8.38
N PRO A 40 25.66 9.16 8.33
CA PRO A 40 26.43 8.97 7.10
C PRO A 40 26.26 7.58 6.46
N HIS A 41 26.10 7.51 5.13
CA HIS A 41 25.90 6.25 4.40
C HIS A 41 26.99 5.19 4.64
N ARG A 42 28.23 5.59 4.94
CA ARG A 42 29.34 4.68 5.26
C ARG A 42 29.09 3.80 6.49
N MET A 43 28.13 4.18 7.34
CA MET A 43 27.74 3.42 8.53
C MET A 43 26.74 2.30 8.22
N PHE A 44 26.36 2.13 6.95
CA PHE A 44 25.36 1.18 6.55
C PHE A 44 25.86 0.33 5.39
N ARG A 45 25.54 -0.95 5.44
CA ARG A 45 25.75 -1.88 4.34
C ARG A 45 24.40 -2.18 3.72
N ARG A 46 24.25 -1.85 2.44
CA ARG A 46 23.06 -2.21 1.69
C ARG A 46 23.07 -3.71 1.37
N ARG A 47 21.94 -4.38 1.57
CA ARG A 47 21.74 -5.80 1.29
C ARG A 47 20.40 -6.02 0.61
N LEU A 48 20.37 -6.92 -0.37
CA LEU A 48 19.11 -7.40 -0.95
C LEU A 48 18.55 -8.48 -0.02
N GLN A 49 17.29 -8.33 0.39
CA GLN A 49 16.59 -9.34 1.18
C GLN A 49 16.29 -10.59 0.32
N SER A 50 16.27 -11.77 0.94
CA SER A 50 15.79 -12.98 0.27
C SER A 50 14.26 -12.94 0.11
N ILE A 51 13.74 -13.78 -0.78
CA ILE A 51 12.28 -13.90 -1.00
C ILE A 51 11.60 -14.34 0.30
N GLU A 52 12.20 -15.28 1.03
CA GLU A 52 11.72 -15.81 2.30
C GLU A 52 11.69 -14.73 3.39
N GLU A 53 12.77 -13.94 3.51
CA GLU A 53 12.82 -12.82 4.48
C GLU A 53 11.68 -11.82 4.24
N ILE A 54 11.40 -11.50 2.97
CA ILE A 54 10.33 -10.55 2.61
C ILE A 54 8.97 -11.19 2.87
N ARG A 55 8.75 -12.43 2.42
CA ARG A 55 7.50 -13.19 2.63
C ARG A 55 7.14 -13.23 4.11
N ASP A 56 8.09 -13.59 4.96
CA ASP A 56 7.88 -13.70 6.40
C ASP A 56 7.52 -12.33 7.02
N ALA A 57 8.17 -11.27 6.55
CA ALA A 57 7.82 -9.90 6.95
C ALA A 57 6.41 -9.49 6.50
N LEU A 58 5.97 -9.88 5.30
CA LEU A 58 4.61 -9.59 4.80
C LEU A 58 3.54 -10.37 5.59
N ILE A 59 3.79 -11.63 5.92
CA ILE A 59 2.89 -12.44 6.76
C ILE A 59 2.77 -11.82 8.16
N SER A 60 3.90 -11.39 8.75
CA SER A 60 3.91 -10.68 10.03
C SER A 60 3.13 -9.37 9.96
N CYS A 61 3.35 -8.58 8.90
CA CYS A 61 2.61 -7.34 8.64
C CYS A 61 1.09 -7.58 8.53
N HIS A 62 0.69 -8.60 7.78
CA HIS A 62 -0.72 -9.02 7.66
C HIS A 62 -1.34 -9.31 9.03
N ARG A 63 -0.64 -10.06 9.88
CA ARG A 63 -1.11 -10.37 11.24
C ARG A 63 -1.30 -9.12 12.07
N SER A 64 -0.27 -8.26 12.12
CA SER A 64 -0.36 -7.00 12.88
C SER A 64 -1.52 -6.12 12.41
N LEU A 65 -1.76 -6.02 11.09
CA LEU A 65 -2.88 -5.27 10.54
C LEU A 65 -4.23 -5.87 10.95
N ARG A 66 -4.35 -7.20 10.95
CA ARG A 66 -5.57 -7.92 11.32
C ARG A 66 -5.83 -7.92 12.82
N ASP A 67 -4.79 -7.92 13.64
CA ASP A 67 -4.93 -7.79 15.10
C ASP A 67 -5.45 -6.39 15.48
N MET A 68 -5.06 -5.36 14.71
CA MET A 68 -5.61 -4.00 14.85
C MET A 68 -7.01 -3.85 14.25
N ASN A 69 -7.27 -4.49 13.11
CA ASN A 69 -8.56 -4.43 12.42
C ASN A 69 -8.94 -5.79 11.79
N PRO A 70 -9.66 -6.64 12.56
CA PRO A 70 -10.06 -7.98 12.13
C PRO A 70 -11.05 -8.03 10.97
N ASP A 71 -11.58 -6.91 10.49
CA ASP A 71 -12.52 -6.87 9.36
C ASP A 71 -11.88 -6.32 8.09
N SER A 72 -10.61 -5.89 8.15
CA SER A 72 -9.89 -5.35 6.99
C SER A 72 -9.29 -6.46 6.12
N ALA A 73 -9.74 -6.60 4.86
CA ALA A 73 -8.96 -7.35 3.87
C ALA A 73 -7.68 -6.58 3.53
N VAL A 74 -6.61 -7.32 3.23
CA VAL A 74 -5.26 -6.80 3.00
C VAL A 74 -4.84 -7.11 1.57
N THR A 75 -4.44 -6.08 0.84
CA THR A 75 -3.93 -6.21 -0.53
C THR A 75 -2.47 -5.77 -0.57
N PHE A 76 -1.58 -6.65 -1.03
CA PHE A 76 -0.20 -6.31 -1.33
C PHE A 76 -0.08 -5.83 -2.78
N THR A 77 0.83 -4.89 -3.04
CA THR A 77 1.13 -4.43 -4.40
C THR A 77 2.58 -3.99 -4.49
N VAL A 78 3.25 -4.24 -5.61
CA VAL A 78 4.59 -3.69 -5.86
C VAL A 78 4.46 -2.33 -6.54
N SER A 79 5.16 -1.32 -6.03
CA SER A 79 5.12 0.03 -6.59
C SER A 79 5.65 0.04 -8.04
N PRO A 80 4.97 0.73 -8.97
CA PRO A 80 5.41 0.88 -10.36
C PRO A 80 6.61 1.84 -10.53
N VAL A 81 6.99 2.59 -9.49
CA VAL A 81 8.11 3.55 -9.54
C VAL A 81 9.44 2.85 -9.79
N ARG A 82 10.25 3.43 -10.70
CA ARG A 82 11.59 2.95 -11.03
C ARG A 82 12.65 3.54 -10.10
N HIS A 83 13.43 2.69 -9.45
CA HIS A 83 14.55 3.10 -8.61
C HIS A 83 15.88 3.09 -9.38
N TRP A 84 16.11 4.13 -10.19
CA TRP A 84 17.27 4.17 -11.09
C TRP A 84 18.61 4.45 -10.42
N LYS A 85 18.61 5.01 -9.20
CA LYS A 85 19.83 5.30 -8.41
C LYS A 85 20.72 4.07 -8.25
N ASP A 86 20.13 2.89 -8.30
CA ASP A 86 20.80 1.61 -8.09
C ASP A 86 21.14 0.87 -9.39
N GLY A 87 20.78 1.45 -10.53
CA GLY A 87 20.91 0.86 -11.85
C GLY A 87 19.74 -0.07 -12.20
N PRO A 88 19.44 -0.21 -13.50
CA PRO A 88 18.28 -0.96 -13.99
C PRO A 88 18.27 -2.43 -13.53
N ALA A 89 19.43 -3.09 -13.52
CA ALA A 89 19.55 -4.49 -13.12
C ALA A 89 19.15 -4.72 -11.65
N ASN A 90 19.59 -3.83 -10.75
CA ASN A 90 19.26 -3.93 -9.32
C ASN A 90 17.79 -3.57 -9.07
N ASN A 91 17.25 -2.58 -9.79
CA ASN A 91 15.82 -2.28 -9.73
C ASN A 91 14.98 -3.50 -10.15
N SER A 92 15.28 -4.12 -11.30
CA SER A 92 14.55 -5.31 -11.76
C SER A 92 14.68 -6.48 -10.78
N ARG A 93 15.88 -6.70 -10.22
CA ARG A 93 16.10 -7.75 -9.22
C ARG A 93 15.31 -7.48 -7.93
N SER A 94 15.28 -6.23 -7.46
CA SER A 94 14.51 -5.82 -6.29
C SER A 94 13.01 -6.07 -6.48
N LYS A 95 12.45 -5.64 -7.62
CA LYS A 95 11.03 -5.85 -7.94
C LYS A 95 10.70 -7.33 -8.06
N ALA A 96 11.56 -8.13 -8.71
CA ALA A 96 11.36 -9.58 -8.81
C ALA A 96 11.30 -10.28 -7.43
N HIS A 97 12.15 -9.88 -6.48
CA HIS A 97 12.11 -10.40 -5.12
C HIS A 97 10.79 -10.02 -4.41
N LEU A 98 10.32 -8.78 -4.57
CA LEU A 98 9.07 -8.31 -3.97
C LEU A 98 7.84 -9.03 -4.56
N VAL A 99 7.77 -9.18 -5.88
CA VAL A 99 6.66 -9.86 -6.57
C VAL A 99 6.59 -11.32 -6.13
N ALA A 100 7.71 -12.04 -6.17
CA ALA A 100 7.75 -13.44 -5.75
C ALA A 100 7.33 -13.60 -4.27
N ALA A 101 7.88 -12.77 -3.38
CA ALA A 101 7.56 -12.83 -1.96
C ALA A 101 6.10 -12.46 -1.65
N ALA A 102 5.53 -11.51 -2.39
CA ALA A 102 4.13 -11.12 -2.22
C ALA A 102 3.18 -12.25 -2.62
N HIS A 103 3.44 -12.93 -3.74
CA HIS A 103 2.66 -14.10 -4.14
C HIS A 103 2.80 -15.25 -3.13
N ASP A 104 4.03 -15.59 -2.73
CA ASP A 104 4.28 -16.62 -1.71
C ASP A 104 3.55 -16.30 -0.39
N ALA A 105 3.53 -15.02 0.02
CA ALA A 105 2.84 -14.60 1.24
C ALA A 105 1.33 -14.73 1.11
N VAL A 106 0.74 -14.30 -0.01
CA VAL A 106 -0.70 -14.44 -0.27
C VAL A 106 -1.13 -15.90 -0.26
N GLU A 107 -0.38 -16.78 -0.95
CA GLU A 107 -0.63 -18.22 -0.95
C GLU A 107 -0.55 -18.81 0.46
N ALA A 108 0.48 -18.46 1.23
CA ALA A 108 0.65 -18.94 2.60
C ALA A 108 -0.48 -18.48 3.53
N ILE A 109 -0.88 -17.21 3.44
CA ILE A 109 -1.98 -16.64 4.23
C ILE A 109 -3.30 -17.35 3.91
N ASN A 110 -3.60 -17.53 2.62
CA ASN A 110 -4.89 -18.06 2.17
C ASN A 110 -5.00 -19.59 2.32
N SER A 111 -3.88 -20.32 2.26
CA SER A 111 -3.89 -21.78 2.42
C SER A 111 -4.11 -22.23 3.86
N GLY A 112 -4.16 -21.31 4.84
CA GLY A 112 -4.29 -21.66 6.26
C GLY A 112 -3.13 -22.51 6.79
N CYS A 113 -2.04 -22.62 6.02
CA CYS A 113 -0.84 -23.35 6.41
C CYS A 113 -0.19 -22.54 7.53
N GLY A 114 -0.60 -22.86 8.76
CA GLY A 114 -0.07 -22.32 9.99
C GLY A 114 1.44 -22.54 10.05
N VAL A 115 2.18 -21.55 9.60
CA VAL A 115 3.44 -21.24 10.24
C VAL A 115 3.02 -20.56 11.54
N ASP A 116 3.01 -21.31 12.64
CA ASP A 116 2.94 -20.72 13.98
C ASP A 116 4.23 -19.88 14.13
N TYR A 117 4.15 -18.57 13.87
CA TYR A 117 5.30 -17.65 14.06
C TYR A 117 5.41 -17.16 15.51
N ASP A 118 4.66 -17.76 16.45
CA ASP A 118 4.74 -17.40 17.87
C ASP A 118 6.15 -17.66 18.46
N ASP A 119 7.06 -18.30 17.71
CA ASP A 119 8.42 -18.65 18.11
C ASP A 119 9.54 -18.01 17.24
N TYR A 120 9.27 -16.92 16.51
CA TYR A 120 10.30 -16.28 15.67
C TYR A 120 11.27 -15.37 16.48
N ASP A 121 12.23 -16.00 17.18
CA ASP A 121 13.42 -15.34 17.77
C ASP A 121 14.54 -15.14 16.73
N GLY A 122 14.26 -14.33 15.70
CA GLY A 122 15.28 -13.59 14.94
C GLY A 122 16.47 -14.32 14.29
N GLY A 123 16.47 -15.66 14.18
CA GLY A 123 17.67 -16.38 13.69
C GLY A 123 17.52 -17.83 13.22
N SER A 124 16.33 -18.44 13.28
CA SER A 124 16.15 -19.86 12.93
C SER A 124 15.36 -20.05 11.65
N LYS A 125 15.88 -20.91 10.77
CA LYS A 125 15.32 -21.28 9.46
C LYS A 125 13.92 -21.88 9.64
N VAL A 126 12.90 -21.24 9.07
CA VAL A 126 11.52 -21.74 9.06
C VAL A 126 11.44 -22.98 8.16
N GLU A 127 11.24 -24.16 8.73
CA GLU A 127 10.97 -25.38 7.98
C GLU A 127 9.51 -25.42 7.57
N ILE A 128 9.25 -25.32 6.26
CA ILE A 128 7.93 -25.60 5.69
C ILE A 128 7.67 -27.08 5.86
N ARG A 129 6.87 -27.46 6.86
CA ARG A 129 6.33 -28.83 6.98
C ARG A 129 5.34 -29.05 5.83
N ARG A 130 5.85 -29.47 4.68
CA ARG A 130 5.02 -30.15 3.67
C ARG A 130 4.57 -31.45 4.31
N SER A 131 3.30 -31.55 4.65
CA SER A 131 2.67 -32.82 5.02
C SER A 131 2.84 -33.79 3.85
N SER A 132 3.83 -34.67 3.94
CA SER A 132 3.93 -35.84 3.08
C SER A 132 2.86 -36.85 3.50
N SER A 133 1.61 -36.60 3.12
CA SER A 133 0.52 -37.57 3.27
C SER A 133 0.47 -38.46 2.02
N SER A 134 1.19 -39.56 2.09
CA SER A 134 0.88 -40.75 1.29
C SER A 134 -0.28 -41.47 1.96
N SER A 135 -1.51 -41.07 1.64
CA SER A 135 -2.70 -41.86 1.95
C SER A 135 -3.81 -41.46 0.99
N SER A 136 -4.13 -42.39 0.10
CA SER A 136 -5.32 -42.39 -0.72
C SER A 136 -6.55 -42.41 0.19
N ASP A 137 -7.12 -41.26 0.48
CA ASP A 137 -8.50 -41.20 0.93
C ASP A 137 -9.20 -39.99 0.31
N SER A 138 -10.26 -40.28 -0.43
CA SER A 138 -10.99 -39.34 -1.27
C SER A 138 -12.23 -38.88 -0.51
N SER A 139 -12.03 -37.93 0.39
CA SER A 139 -13.09 -37.06 0.91
C SER A 139 -12.76 -35.62 0.59
N PRO A 140 -13.77 -34.79 0.20
CA PRO A 140 -13.52 -33.41 -0.15
C PRO A 140 -12.94 -32.71 1.08
N ALA A 141 -11.70 -32.22 0.94
CA ALA A 141 -10.99 -31.47 1.98
C ALA A 141 -11.95 -30.43 2.56
N GLN A 142 -12.32 -30.61 3.82
CA GLN A 142 -13.11 -29.62 4.54
C GLN A 142 -12.31 -28.32 4.49
N ALA A 143 -12.88 -27.29 3.86
CA ALA A 143 -12.28 -25.98 3.76
C ALA A 143 -11.96 -25.51 5.18
N VAL A 144 -10.66 -25.41 5.50
CA VAL A 144 -10.21 -24.81 6.75
C VAL A 144 -10.69 -23.37 6.71
N GLN A 145 -11.72 -23.06 7.50
CA GLN A 145 -12.27 -21.72 7.55
C GLN A 145 -11.23 -20.83 8.21
N THR A 146 -10.53 -20.03 7.40
CA THR A 146 -9.52 -19.11 7.89
C THR A 146 -10.20 -18.13 8.85
N LYS A 147 -9.59 -17.93 10.03
CA LYS A 147 -10.04 -16.93 11.02
C LYS A 147 -10.12 -15.51 10.43
N TYR A 148 -9.49 -15.29 9.28
CA TYR A 148 -9.34 -13.99 8.64
C TYR A 148 -9.80 -13.98 7.18
N LEU A 149 -10.15 -12.79 6.69
CA LEU A 149 -10.37 -12.51 5.27
C LEU A 149 -9.10 -12.85 4.47
N PRO A 150 -9.24 -13.29 3.20
CA PRO A 150 -8.10 -13.61 2.37
C PRO A 150 -7.24 -12.36 2.10
N ALA A 151 -5.95 -12.59 1.93
CA ALA A 151 -5.03 -11.60 1.39
C ALA A 151 -5.05 -11.66 -0.15
N GLU A 152 -4.78 -10.53 -0.79
CA GLU A 152 -4.79 -10.39 -2.24
C GLU A 152 -3.50 -9.71 -2.75
N TYR A 153 -3.18 -9.90 -4.02
CA TYR A 153 -2.12 -9.17 -4.72
C TYR A 153 -2.72 -8.34 -5.85
N PHE A 154 -2.43 -7.04 -5.87
CA PHE A 154 -2.84 -6.14 -6.95
C PHE A 154 -1.63 -5.81 -7.85
N PRO A 155 -1.70 -6.07 -9.17
CA PRO A 155 -0.55 -6.05 -10.07
C PRO A 155 -0.23 -4.64 -10.61
N SER A 156 -0.04 -3.65 -9.75
CA SER A 156 0.17 -2.26 -10.22
C SER A 156 1.47 -2.05 -10.99
N TYR A 157 2.53 -2.77 -10.59
CA TYR A 157 3.83 -2.75 -11.27
C TYR A 157 3.74 -3.37 -12.66
N GLU A 158 3.08 -4.51 -12.77
CA GLU A 158 2.89 -5.27 -14.00
C GLU A 158 1.99 -4.52 -14.96
N ILE A 159 0.90 -3.88 -14.49
CA ILE A 159 0.05 -3.02 -15.34
C ILE A 159 0.89 -1.90 -15.97
N LEU A 160 1.72 -1.21 -15.19
CA LEU A 160 2.58 -0.17 -15.77
C LEU A 160 3.55 -0.77 -16.80
N LEU A 161 4.16 -1.92 -16.46
CA LEU A 161 5.14 -2.54 -17.32
C LEU A 161 4.58 -3.23 -18.57
N ASP A 162 3.32 -3.68 -18.56
CA ASP A 162 2.75 -4.48 -19.64
C ASP A 162 1.76 -3.70 -20.49
N GLU A 163 0.92 -2.88 -19.87
CA GLU A 163 -0.12 -2.10 -20.56
C GLU A 163 0.33 -0.66 -20.85
N LEU A 164 1.14 -0.06 -19.97
CA LEU A 164 1.53 1.35 -20.03
C LEU A 164 3.03 1.54 -20.35
N ARG A 165 3.52 0.78 -21.35
CA ARG A 165 4.95 0.73 -21.71
C ARG A 165 5.53 2.00 -22.32
N ASP A 166 4.69 2.81 -22.95
CA ASP A 166 5.11 4.00 -23.68
C ASP A 166 5.64 5.10 -22.73
N TYR A 167 6.66 5.84 -23.18
CA TYR A 167 7.26 6.93 -22.40
C TYR A 167 6.27 8.00 -21.97
N ARG A 168 5.16 8.20 -22.71
CA ARG A 168 4.08 9.12 -22.33
C ARG A 168 3.44 8.81 -20.98
N PHE A 169 3.63 7.60 -20.47
CA PHE A 169 3.10 7.15 -19.20
C PHE A 169 4.07 7.35 -18.03
N PHE A 170 5.24 7.91 -18.29
CA PHE A 170 6.20 8.34 -17.28
C PHE A 170 6.18 9.87 -17.14
N ASP A 171 6.50 10.35 -15.95
CA ASP A 171 6.72 11.77 -15.70
C ASP A 171 8.05 12.23 -16.33
N ASP A 172 8.34 13.53 -16.28
CA ASP A 172 9.54 14.15 -16.88
C ASP A 172 10.85 13.53 -16.38
N ASP A 173 10.84 12.94 -15.18
CA ASP A 173 12.01 12.26 -14.61
C ASP A 173 12.23 10.84 -15.13
N MET A 174 11.29 10.31 -15.92
CA MET A 174 11.30 8.94 -16.49
C MET A 174 11.27 7.82 -15.45
N LEU A 175 11.03 8.14 -14.17
CA LEU A 175 11.04 7.21 -13.04
C LEU A 175 9.64 6.99 -12.47
N HIS A 176 8.89 8.08 -12.31
CA HIS A 176 7.55 8.05 -11.76
C HIS A 176 6.51 7.84 -12.87
N PRO A 177 5.40 7.16 -12.57
CA PRO A 177 4.26 7.14 -13.48
C PRO A 177 3.71 8.56 -13.64
N SER A 178 3.37 8.92 -14.89
CA SER A 178 2.63 10.13 -15.20
C SER A 178 1.26 10.12 -14.51
N ARG A 179 0.64 11.30 -14.39
CA ARG A 179 -0.73 11.41 -13.89
C ARG A 179 -1.72 10.50 -14.61
N VAL A 180 -1.63 10.39 -15.94
CA VAL A 180 -2.51 9.51 -16.74
C VAL A 180 -2.33 8.04 -16.36
N ALA A 181 -1.09 7.62 -16.12
CA ALA A 181 -0.80 6.26 -15.68
C ALA A 181 -1.32 6.00 -14.27
N VAL A 182 -1.17 6.95 -13.34
CA VAL A 182 -1.72 6.86 -11.98
C VAL A 182 -3.23 6.74 -12.02
N GLU A 183 -3.91 7.58 -12.80
CA GLU A 183 -5.38 7.53 -12.97
C GLU A 183 -5.84 6.18 -13.52
N TYR A 184 -5.15 5.65 -14.54
CA TYR A 184 -5.46 4.34 -15.12
C TYR A 184 -5.29 3.19 -14.12
N ILE A 185 -4.17 3.15 -13.39
CA ILE A 185 -3.92 2.12 -12.37
C ILE A 185 -4.95 2.22 -11.24
N TRP A 186 -5.32 3.45 -10.85
CA TRP A 186 -6.35 3.69 -9.86
C TRP A 186 -7.72 3.17 -10.30
N GLU A 187 -8.10 3.37 -11.57
CA GLU A 187 -9.35 2.81 -12.12
C GLU A 187 -9.34 1.27 -12.09
N ARG A 188 -8.22 0.63 -12.46
CA ARG A 188 -8.08 -0.83 -12.35
C ARG A 188 -8.18 -1.34 -10.91
N LEU A 189 -7.62 -0.59 -9.96
CA LEU A 189 -7.73 -0.91 -8.52
C LEU A 189 -9.19 -0.84 -8.05
N LEU A 190 -9.90 0.22 -8.45
CA LEU A 190 -11.31 0.37 -8.14
C LEU A 190 -12.15 -0.77 -8.73
N ASP A 191 -11.95 -1.09 -10.01
CA ASP A 191 -12.66 -2.20 -10.66
C ASP A 191 -12.39 -3.56 -9.97
N ALA A 192 -11.17 -3.77 -9.46
CA ALA A 192 -10.77 -5.04 -8.84
C ALA A 192 -11.35 -5.24 -7.43
N HIS A 193 -11.40 -4.18 -6.62
CA HIS A 193 -11.75 -4.31 -5.19
C HIS A 193 -13.06 -3.62 -4.80
N PHE A 194 -13.54 -2.69 -5.62
CA PHE A 194 -14.83 -2.04 -5.44
C PHE A 194 -15.77 -2.54 -6.52
N ASP A 195 -16.17 -3.79 -6.34
CA ASP A 195 -17.23 -4.41 -7.12
C ASP A 195 -18.44 -3.44 -7.10
N ARG A 196 -18.93 -3.07 -8.28
CA ARG A 196 -20.10 -2.19 -8.49
C ARG A 196 -21.37 -2.93 -8.06
N ARG A 197 -21.41 -3.41 -6.82
CA ARG A 197 -22.46 -4.26 -6.26
C ARG A 197 -23.65 -3.42 -5.88
N GLY A 198 -24.35 -3.02 -6.93
CA GLY A 198 -25.68 -2.50 -6.93
C GLY A 198 -26.13 -2.43 -8.39
N SER A 199 -26.61 -3.58 -8.92
CA SER A 199 -27.23 -3.75 -10.24
C SER A 199 -26.27 -4.14 -11.39
N MET A 200 -26.45 -5.21 -12.17
CA MET A 200 -27.47 -6.27 -12.27
C MET A 200 -26.89 -7.30 -13.27
N SER A 201 -27.09 -8.60 -13.07
CA SER A 201 -27.96 -9.41 -13.95
C SER A 201 -28.31 -8.72 -15.27
N SER A 202 -27.71 -9.16 -16.38
CA SER A 202 -28.27 -9.10 -17.74
C SER A 202 -29.31 -8.01 -18.08
N SER A 203 -28.93 -7.19 -19.06
CA SER A 203 -29.79 -6.49 -20.05
C SER A 203 -29.82 -4.96 -19.92
N SER A 204 -29.24 -4.32 -20.94
CA SER A 204 -29.83 -3.22 -21.70
C SER A 204 -30.00 -1.84 -21.07
N SER A 205 -29.50 -0.87 -21.83
CA SER A 205 -30.02 0.51 -22.01
C SER A 205 -29.85 1.50 -20.86
N SER A 206 -28.96 2.48 -21.10
CA SER A 206 -29.22 3.91 -21.02
C SER A 206 -30.44 4.35 -20.20
N SER A 207 -30.20 4.99 -19.05
CA SER A 207 -30.64 6.37 -18.77
C SER A 207 -30.40 6.72 -17.32
N SER A 208 -29.98 7.96 -17.12
CA SER A 208 -29.96 8.68 -15.85
C SER A 208 -31.28 8.45 -15.10
N SER A 209 -31.22 7.84 -13.92
CA SER A 209 -32.30 7.90 -12.94
C SER A 209 -31.73 7.85 -11.54
N LYS A 210 -31.87 9.01 -10.90
CA LYS A 210 -31.60 9.31 -9.51
C LYS A 210 -32.61 8.55 -8.64
N VAL A 211 -32.16 7.58 -7.86
CA VAL A 211 -32.96 7.00 -6.76
C VAL A 211 -32.21 7.24 -5.47
N GLY A 212 -32.85 7.99 -4.58
CA GLY A 212 -32.34 8.34 -3.26
C GLY A 212 -32.37 7.17 -2.30
N GLY A 213 -31.30 7.05 -1.52
CA GLY A 213 -31.13 6.08 -0.44
C GLY A 213 -29.80 6.28 0.27
N GLY A 214 -29.69 7.34 1.09
CA GLY A 214 -28.92 7.43 2.35
C GLY A 214 -27.43 7.06 2.44
N GLY A 215 -26.77 6.62 1.38
CA GLY A 215 -25.33 6.37 1.33
C GLY A 215 -24.89 6.48 -0.12
N GLY A 216 -24.12 7.53 -0.44
CA GLY A 216 -23.68 7.78 -1.81
C GLY A 216 -22.94 6.58 -2.39
N SER A 217 -23.12 6.32 -3.69
CA SER A 217 -22.31 5.33 -4.41
C SER A 217 -20.82 5.63 -4.19
N VAL A 218 -19.95 4.62 -4.20
CA VAL A 218 -18.49 4.80 -4.14
C VAL A 218 -18.03 5.83 -5.19
N ASP A 219 -18.64 5.81 -6.37
CA ASP A 219 -18.38 6.79 -7.44
C ASP A 219 -18.72 8.23 -7.02
N GLU A 220 -19.82 8.43 -6.28
CA GLU A 220 -20.26 9.74 -5.80
C GLU A 220 -19.34 10.26 -4.70
N ILE A 221 -18.94 9.39 -3.76
CA ILE A 221 -17.97 9.73 -2.72
C ILE A 221 -16.63 10.09 -3.36
N MET A 222 -16.16 9.29 -4.32
CA MET A 222 -14.90 9.54 -5.02
C MET A 222 -14.92 10.83 -5.85
N GLU A 223 -16.03 11.17 -6.51
CA GLU A 223 -16.15 12.43 -7.24
C GLU A 223 -16.11 13.63 -6.30
N ARG A 224 -16.73 13.52 -5.12
CA ARG A 224 -16.67 14.55 -4.06
C ARG A 224 -15.26 14.68 -3.50
N VAL A 225 -14.55 13.58 -3.25
CA VAL A 225 -13.12 13.59 -2.85
C VAL A 225 -12.28 14.33 -3.89
N ARG A 226 -12.40 13.96 -5.17
CA ARG A 226 -11.70 14.62 -6.29
C ARG A 226 -12.07 16.10 -6.42
N ALA A 227 -13.31 16.47 -6.11
CA ALA A 227 -13.74 17.87 -6.10
C ALA A 227 -13.03 18.67 -5.01
N VAL A 228 -12.91 18.14 -3.79
CA VAL A 228 -12.15 18.77 -2.69
C VAL A 228 -10.67 18.91 -3.08
N GLU A 229 -10.04 17.86 -3.61
CA GLU A 229 -8.63 17.90 -4.05
C GLU A 229 -8.39 18.97 -5.13
N ARG A 230 -9.22 19.00 -6.18
CA ARG A 230 -9.13 20.02 -7.25
C ARG A 230 -9.34 21.42 -6.70
N ALA A 231 -10.29 21.59 -5.77
CA ALA A 231 -10.57 22.87 -5.15
C ALA A 231 -9.36 23.37 -4.34
N LEU A 232 -8.71 22.50 -3.56
CA LEU A 232 -7.55 22.87 -2.72
C LEU A 232 -6.28 23.14 -3.52
N ALA A 233 -6.13 22.54 -4.69
CA ALA A 233 -5.03 22.78 -5.62
C ALA A 233 -5.14 24.14 -6.34
N HIS A 234 -6.33 24.75 -6.37
CA HIS A 234 -6.51 26.04 -7.02
C HIS A 234 -5.84 27.17 -6.22
N ARG A 235 -5.04 28.00 -6.90
CA ARG A 235 -4.41 29.18 -6.29
C ARG A 235 -5.40 30.35 -6.25
N PRO A 236 -5.77 30.87 -5.07
CA PRO A 236 -6.74 31.97 -4.97
C PRO A 236 -6.16 33.28 -5.54
N PHE A 237 -7.02 34.08 -6.16
CA PHE A 237 -6.68 35.41 -6.68
C PHE A 237 -6.38 36.39 -5.54
N ASP A 238 -7.18 36.34 -4.47
CA ASP A 238 -6.97 37.08 -3.23
C ASP A 238 -6.97 36.08 -2.05
N PRO A 239 -5.79 35.66 -1.57
CA PRO A 239 -5.66 34.69 -0.47
C PRO A 239 -6.12 35.23 0.90
N GLU A 240 -6.20 36.54 1.08
CA GLU A 240 -6.55 37.16 2.37
C GLU A 240 -8.01 37.63 2.40
N GLY A 241 -8.65 37.71 1.23
CA GLY A 241 -10.03 38.13 1.07
C GLY A 241 -11.07 37.23 1.76
N GLU A 242 -12.17 37.85 2.16
CA GLU A 242 -13.28 37.18 2.85
C GLU A 242 -13.88 36.02 2.03
N ALA A 243 -13.97 36.19 0.72
CA ALA A 243 -14.45 35.14 -0.19
C ALA A 243 -13.57 33.87 -0.16
N HIS A 244 -12.25 34.03 -0.04
CA HIS A 244 -11.35 32.88 0.09
C HIS A 244 -11.51 32.19 1.44
N ARG A 245 -11.69 32.97 2.53
CA ARG A 245 -11.95 32.41 3.87
C ARG A 245 -13.25 31.61 3.90
N THR A 246 -14.33 32.13 3.32
CA THR A 246 -15.60 31.38 3.18
C THR A 246 -15.43 30.11 2.35
N PHE A 247 -14.66 30.17 1.27
CA PHE A 247 -14.32 28.99 0.48
C PHE A 247 -13.59 27.92 1.31
N LEU A 248 -12.58 28.29 2.10
CA LEU A 248 -11.84 27.34 2.95
C LEU A 248 -12.75 26.70 4.02
N HIS A 249 -13.63 27.48 4.66
CA HIS A 249 -14.62 26.94 5.59
C HIS A 249 -15.55 25.93 4.92
N ARG A 250 -16.03 26.22 3.70
CA ARG A 250 -16.84 25.28 2.92
C ARG A 250 -16.09 23.98 2.59
N GLN A 251 -14.79 24.05 2.30
CA GLN A 251 -14.00 22.83 2.07
C GLN A 251 -13.85 22.00 3.35
N LEU A 252 -13.64 22.63 4.51
CA LEU A 252 -13.60 21.93 5.81
C LEU A 252 -14.92 21.20 6.10
N GLU A 253 -16.06 21.86 5.86
CA GLU A 253 -17.37 21.22 6.02
C GLU A 253 -17.56 20.02 5.09
N GLU A 254 -17.11 20.12 3.83
CA GLU A 254 -17.23 19.00 2.89
C GLU A 254 -16.32 17.83 3.27
N MET A 255 -15.11 18.11 3.79
CA MET A 255 -14.23 17.09 4.38
C MET A 255 -14.89 16.40 5.57
N ASP A 256 -15.53 17.15 6.47
CA ASP A 256 -16.27 16.60 7.62
C ASP A 256 -17.40 15.69 7.16
N ARG A 257 -18.14 16.08 6.12
CA ARG A 257 -19.21 15.25 5.54
C ARG A 257 -18.63 13.98 4.92
N LEU A 258 -17.56 14.08 4.14
CA LEU A 258 -16.92 12.91 3.51
C LEU A 258 -16.34 11.93 4.53
N GLU A 259 -15.75 12.42 5.62
CA GLU A 259 -15.32 11.57 6.73
C GLU A 259 -16.52 10.94 7.45
N SER A 260 -17.64 11.65 7.60
CA SER A 260 -18.86 11.06 8.18
C SER A 260 -19.50 10.01 7.26
N ASP A 261 -19.46 10.23 5.95
CA ASP A 261 -20.03 9.34 4.94
C ASP A 261 -19.17 8.08 4.73
N ALA A 262 -17.86 8.17 5.00
CA ALA A 262 -16.90 7.07 4.87
C ALA A 262 -15.82 7.05 5.99
N PRO A 263 -16.21 6.84 7.26
CA PRO A 263 -15.35 7.08 8.43
C PRO A 263 -14.14 6.15 8.56
N THR A 264 -14.15 5.02 7.87
CA THR A 264 -13.04 4.06 7.86
C THR A 264 -12.14 4.20 6.63
N THR A 265 -12.56 4.97 5.63
CA THR A 265 -11.94 4.97 4.29
C THR A 265 -11.33 6.32 3.93
N ILE A 266 -11.94 7.42 4.38
CA ILE A 266 -11.47 8.79 4.08
C ILE A 266 -10.94 9.42 5.36
N CYS A 267 -9.77 10.05 5.28
CA CYS A 267 -9.15 10.78 6.37
C CYS A 267 -8.43 12.02 5.80
N TYR A 268 -8.92 13.20 6.15
CA TYR A 268 -8.41 14.51 5.73
C TYR A 268 -7.54 15.17 6.79
N ARG A 269 -6.94 14.39 7.71
CA ARG A 269 -6.17 14.95 8.84
C ARG A 269 -5.12 15.96 8.38
N ARG A 270 -4.34 15.62 7.35
CA ARG A 270 -3.25 16.46 6.84
C ARG A 270 -3.77 17.70 6.12
N GLU A 271 -4.69 17.50 5.18
CA GLU A 271 -5.28 18.57 4.36
C GLU A 271 -6.05 19.56 5.25
N ARG A 272 -6.70 19.08 6.31
CA ARG A 272 -7.35 19.91 7.32
C ARG A 272 -6.36 20.78 8.08
N GLU A 273 -5.20 20.27 8.45
CA GLU A 273 -4.13 21.06 9.05
C GLU A 273 -3.62 22.14 8.09
N GLU A 274 -3.46 21.80 6.81
CA GLU A 274 -3.04 22.75 5.78
C GLU A 274 -4.08 23.88 5.61
N VAL A 275 -5.36 23.54 5.49
CA VAL A 275 -6.45 24.52 5.36
C VAL A 275 -6.57 25.39 6.61
N LYS A 276 -6.45 24.81 7.80
CA LYS A 276 -6.41 25.57 9.06
C LYS A 276 -5.20 26.52 9.10
N GLY A 277 -4.03 26.08 8.62
CA GLY A 277 -2.84 26.92 8.49
C GLY A 277 -3.08 28.14 7.58
N ARG A 278 -3.73 27.93 6.42
CA ARG A 278 -4.11 29.03 5.51
C ARG A 278 -5.12 30.01 6.15
N LEU A 279 -6.03 29.53 7.00
CA LEU A 279 -6.98 30.38 7.74
C LEU A 279 -6.34 31.20 8.87
N LEU A 280 -5.26 30.69 9.47
CA LEU A 280 -4.52 31.32 10.57
C LEU A 280 -3.52 32.38 10.10
N LEU A 281 -3.05 32.30 8.86
CA LEU A 281 -2.23 33.33 8.21
C LEU A 281 -3.07 34.56 7.80
N GLY A 282 -3.97 35.02 8.69
CA GLY A 282 -4.80 36.20 8.48
C GLY A 282 -4.00 37.47 8.17
N PRO A 283 -4.67 38.51 7.64
CA PRO A 283 -4.04 39.64 6.96
C PRO A 283 -3.00 40.31 7.85
N ARG A 284 -1.84 40.62 7.26
CA ARG A 284 -0.85 41.52 7.89
C ARG A 284 -1.33 42.96 7.85
#